data_AF-A0A8S9ZFZ5-F1
#
_entry.id   AF-A0A8S9ZFZ5-F1
#
_cell.length_a   1.000
_cell.length_b   1.000
_cell.length_c   1.000
_cell.angle_alpha   90.00
_cell.angle_beta   90.00
_cell.angle_gamma   90.00
#
_symmetry.space_group_name_H-M   'P 1'
#
loop_
_entity.id
_entity.type
_entity.pdbx_description
1 polymer ?
#
loop_
_entity_poly.entity_id
_entity_poly.type
_entity_poly.pdbx_seq_one_letter_code
_entity_poly.pdbx_strand_id
1 'polypeptide(L)'
;MIAETKEDIERYMNLVNSCDVTMDNEGNIILLYSKNSKTMRNGCSIDFVTKKESPILLEFGIQNKPNLITCIKNHTDLLRADTVIPIDNLLSFTFSLKNDEFEQLKNGPKEGQDNDCSNKLECKGKCLKNKVFYSIGWKGWANNIGLEYAFVYIINPVGEGGYDKGMIESTKLLDKTSFNVLFNKEVFRFESKDNPLDLFTYCYKERQKPIKWNIENRTYKDKSYNNLFTFHILPVNAMRTTVQQFLFKCEKDSTNESCKENALLIKCDKMFIKFDKEHFKLLVPPKNNKILKSTTSTIKINGNTTENTNNETKTTKDTTESSSGIGVIIIIVIIIIIMVLFISFLIWLFVFQSTKKEETNTPRLIYSKNYSSSTNVAEGDYTSIKHKSYSGSAPTKDVKPKKGHKTSKFAAGVTVPDTVVDRSKRK
;
A
#
# COMPACT_ATOMS: atom_id res chain seq x y z
N MET A 1 17.40 16.35 -13.53
CA MET A 1 17.41 17.61 -12.72
C MET A 1 16.47 17.39 -11.54
N ILE A 2 16.65 18.10 -10.42
CA ILE A 2 15.70 18.05 -9.30
C ILE A 2 14.60 19.09 -9.52
N ALA A 3 13.35 18.77 -9.22
CA ALA A 3 12.27 19.76 -9.20
C ALA A 3 12.41 20.69 -7.99
N GLU A 4 12.48 22.00 -8.22
CA GLU A 4 12.54 23.01 -7.17
C GLU A 4 11.34 23.97 -7.21
N THR A 5 10.59 23.95 -8.31
CA THR A 5 9.54 24.92 -8.62
C THR A 5 8.28 24.24 -9.17
N LYS A 6 7.15 24.94 -9.17
CA LYS A 6 5.90 24.44 -9.77
C LYS A 6 6.04 24.23 -11.28
N GLU A 7 6.79 25.10 -11.95
CA GLU A 7 7.07 25.04 -13.37
C GLU A 7 7.86 23.76 -13.75
N ASP A 8 8.73 23.28 -12.85
CA ASP A 8 9.43 22.01 -13.04
C ASP A 8 8.49 20.81 -12.94
N ILE A 9 7.50 20.86 -12.04
CA ILE A 9 6.45 19.84 -11.92
C ILE A 9 5.55 19.84 -13.16
N GLU A 10 5.13 21.01 -13.64
CA GLU A 10 4.33 21.13 -14.86
C GLU A 10 5.07 20.54 -16.07
N ARG A 11 6.37 20.82 -16.21
CA ARG A 11 7.19 20.23 -17.27
C ARG A 11 7.22 18.70 -17.18
N TYR A 12 7.37 18.16 -15.97
CA TYR A 12 7.32 16.71 -15.75
C TYR A 12 5.95 16.12 -16.13
N MET A 13 4.85 16.76 -15.72
CA MET A 13 3.50 16.29 -16.02
C MET A 13 3.21 16.25 -17.52
N ASN A 14 3.82 17.14 -18.31
CA ASN A 14 3.68 17.16 -19.77
C ASN A 14 4.35 15.96 -20.49
N LEU A 15 5.11 15.12 -19.79
CA LEU A 15 5.71 13.93 -20.39
C LEU A 15 4.68 12.83 -20.66
N VAL A 16 4.96 12.01 -21.67
CA VAL A 16 4.19 10.78 -21.90
C VAL A 16 4.41 9.84 -20.71
N ASN A 17 3.33 9.24 -20.20
CA ASN A 17 3.34 8.33 -19.04
C ASN A 17 3.87 8.91 -17.70
N SER A 18 4.00 10.23 -17.59
CA SER A 18 4.16 10.92 -16.29
C SER A 18 3.04 10.57 -15.32
N CYS A 19 3.39 10.58 -14.04
CA CYS A 19 2.43 10.62 -12.96
C CYS A 19 1.74 11.98 -12.85
N ASP A 20 0.51 12.00 -12.34
CA ASP A 20 -0.17 13.22 -11.94
C ASP A 20 0.42 13.68 -10.60
N VAL A 21 1.18 14.78 -10.59
CA VAL A 21 1.95 15.23 -9.41
C VAL A 21 1.71 16.70 -9.14
N THR A 22 1.64 17.09 -7.87
CA THR A 22 1.68 18.50 -7.44
C THR A 22 2.73 18.69 -6.34
N MET A 23 3.06 19.94 -6.06
CA MET A 23 3.88 20.33 -4.92
C MET A 23 3.03 21.20 -3.99
N ASP A 24 3.06 20.94 -2.69
CA ASP A 24 2.41 21.81 -1.71
C ASP A 24 3.26 23.04 -1.37
N ASN A 25 2.74 23.92 -0.50
CA ASN A 25 3.42 25.15 -0.12
C ASN A 25 4.69 24.91 0.72
N GLU A 26 4.80 23.75 1.34
CA GLU A 26 5.99 23.36 2.09
C GLU A 26 7.06 22.78 1.16
N GLY A 27 6.72 22.42 -0.07
CA GLY A 27 7.61 21.81 -1.05
C GLY A 27 7.50 20.28 -1.10
N ASN A 28 6.57 19.68 -0.36
CA ASN A 28 6.35 18.24 -0.39
C ASN A 28 5.74 17.83 -1.72
N ILE A 29 6.15 16.67 -2.23
CA ILE A 29 5.64 16.13 -3.48
C ILE A 29 4.39 15.32 -3.20
N ILE A 30 3.29 15.64 -3.88
CA ILE A 30 2.02 14.91 -3.75
C ILE A 30 1.72 14.21 -5.07
N LEU A 31 1.78 12.89 -5.05
CA LEU A 31 1.38 12.01 -6.13
C LEU A 31 -0.13 11.80 -6.08
N LEU A 32 -0.83 12.10 -7.18
CA LEU A 32 -2.28 12.10 -7.26
C LEU A 32 -2.79 10.85 -7.98
N TYR A 33 -3.76 10.19 -7.36
CA TYR A 33 -4.51 9.08 -7.94
C TYR A 33 -5.99 9.47 -7.96
N SER A 34 -6.35 10.25 -8.97
CA SER A 34 -7.68 10.86 -9.07
C SER A 34 -8.60 10.05 -9.97
N LYS A 35 -9.90 10.11 -9.70
CA LYS A 35 -10.91 9.50 -10.55
C LYS A 35 -10.76 10.00 -11.99
N ASN A 36 -10.77 9.08 -12.95
CA ASN A 36 -10.59 9.34 -14.38
C ASN A 36 -9.22 9.92 -14.80
N SER A 37 -8.23 9.97 -13.91
CA SER A 37 -6.91 10.50 -14.25
C SER A 37 -6.12 9.57 -15.18
N LYS A 38 -5.02 10.08 -15.75
CA LYS A 38 -4.09 9.28 -16.56
C LYS A 38 -3.40 8.23 -15.68
N THR A 39 -2.97 8.63 -14.49
CA THR A 39 -2.34 7.73 -13.51
C THR A 39 -3.28 6.59 -13.11
N MET A 40 -4.57 6.88 -12.87
CA MET A 40 -5.56 5.84 -12.57
C MET A 40 -5.71 4.81 -13.69
N ARG A 41 -5.72 5.26 -14.95
CA ARG A 41 -5.96 4.37 -16.09
C ARG A 41 -4.74 3.55 -16.49
N ASN A 42 -3.56 4.17 -16.47
CA ASN A 42 -2.36 3.60 -17.07
C ASN A 42 -1.30 3.17 -16.04
N GLY A 43 -1.48 3.56 -14.77
CA GLY A 43 -0.40 3.57 -13.81
C GLY A 43 0.67 4.59 -14.19
N CYS A 44 1.69 4.72 -13.36
CA CYS A 44 2.85 5.54 -13.66
C CYS A 44 4.05 5.14 -12.80
N SER A 45 5.23 5.58 -13.19
CA SER A 45 6.46 5.47 -12.42
C SER A 45 7.00 6.86 -12.14
N ILE A 46 7.51 7.06 -10.92
CA ILE A 46 8.10 8.31 -10.49
C ILE A 46 9.44 8.04 -9.82
N ASP A 47 10.46 8.79 -10.23
CA ASP A 47 11.82 8.63 -9.75
C ASP A 47 12.17 9.75 -8.78
N PHE A 48 12.65 9.39 -7.60
CA PHE A 48 13.12 10.30 -6.58
C PHE A 48 14.61 10.12 -6.34
N VAL A 49 15.29 11.22 -6.04
CA VAL A 49 16.53 11.16 -5.26
C VAL A 49 16.17 11.24 -3.77
N THR A 50 16.78 10.37 -2.98
CA THR A 50 16.48 10.22 -1.56
C THR A 50 17.75 10.04 -0.74
N LYS A 51 17.66 10.40 0.54
CA LYS A 51 18.69 10.09 1.55
C LYS A 51 18.68 8.58 1.86
N LYS A 52 19.81 8.04 2.34
CA LYS A 52 19.90 6.64 2.75
C LYS A 52 19.25 6.44 4.12
N GLU A 53 17.93 6.52 4.19
CA GLU A 53 17.20 6.48 5.45
C GLU A 53 16.24 5.30 5.53
N SER A 54 16.17 4.68 6.70
CA SER A 54 15.22 3.62 7.04
C SER A 54 14.83 3.86 8.50
N PRO A 55 13.53 4.01 8.82
CA PRO A 55 12.37 3.83 7.96
C PRO A 55 12.13 4.98 6.95
N ILE A 56 11.36 4.70 5.90
CA ILE A 56 10.77 5.69 4.98
C ILE A 56 9.35 6.00 5.46
N LEU A 57 9.01 7.28 5.64
CA LEU A 57 7.66 7.72 6.01
C LEU A 57 6.91 8.20 4.76
N LEU A 58 5.71 7.67 4.53
CA LEU A 58 4.81 8.10 3.45
C LEU A 58 3.43 8.41 4.02
N GLU A 59 2.88 9.56 3.66
CA GLU A 59 1.50 9.92 4.04
C GLU A 59 0.55 9.51 2.90
N PHE A 60 -0.43 8.67 3.20
CA PHE A 60 -1.49 8.29 2.27
C PHE A 60 -2.78 8.99 2.66
N GLY A 61 -3.54 9.46 1.68
CA GLY A 61 -4.83 10.08 1.97
C GLY A 61 -5.86 9.98 0.86
N ILE A 62 -7.07 10.35 1.25
CA ILE A 62 -8.25 10.34 0.40
C ILE A 62 -9.03 11.64 0.59
N GLN A 63 -9.65 12.11 -0.48
CA GLN A 63 -10.40 13.35 -0.54
C GLN A 63 -11.62 13.20 -1.44
N ASN A 64 -12.73 13.79 -1.01
CA ASN A 64 -13.96 13.87 -1.79
C ASN A 64 -14.79 15.08 -1.38
N LYS A 65 -15.33 15.80 -2.36
CA LYS A 65 -16.21 16.95 -2.09
C LYS A 65 -17.69 16.58 -2.29
N PRO A 66 -18.60 17.08 -1.42
CA PRO A 66 -18.35 17.95 -0.28
C PRO A 66 -17.84 17.21 0.97
N ASN A 67 -17.95 15.88 1.03
CA ASN A 67 -17.47 15.07 2.15
C ASN A 67 -17.16 13.62 1.71
N LEU A 68 -16.41 12.89 2.54
CA LEU A 68 -15.98 11.51 2.29
C LEU A 68 -17.11 10.48 2.40
N ILE A 69 -18.14 10.71 3.22
CA ILE A 69 -19.21 9.71 3.43
C ILE A 69 -20.02 9.43 2.14
N THR A 70 -20.05 10.38 1.20
CA THR A 70 -20.74 10.17 -0.08
C THR A 70 -20.04 9.16 -1.00
N CYS A 71 -18.73 8.94 -0.83
CA CYS A 71 -17.94 8.06 -1.70
C CYS A 71 -17.36 6.85 -0.96
N ILE A 72 -17.16 6.97 0.36
CA ILE A 72 -16.77 5.89 1.24
C ILE A 72 -18.06 5.37 1.89
N LYS A 73 -18.64 4.34 1.28
CA LYS A 73 -19.88 3.75 1.80
C LYS A 73 -19.62 3.11 3.17
N ASN A 74 -20.46 3.45 4.14
CA ASN A 74 -20.56 2.69 5.38
C ASN A 74 -21.17 1.33 5.06
N HIS A 75 -20.44 0.26 5.38
CA HIS A 75 -21.07 -1.05 5.45
C HIS A 75 -21.77 -1.15 6.80
N THR A 76 -23.10 -1.11 6.76
CA THR A 76 -23.97 -1.35 7.92
C THR A 76 -24.12 -2.83 8.25
N ASP A 77 -23.44 -3.73 7.50
CA ASP A 77 -23.35 -5.15 7.85
C ASP A 77 -22.45 -5.30 9.07
N LEU A 78 -23.05 -5.03 10.22
CA LEU A 78 -22.50 -4.99 11.57
C LEU A 78 -21.82 -6.29 12.03
N LEU A 79 -21.89 -7.36 11.25
CA LEU A 79 -21.62 -8.69 11.76
C LEU A 79 -20.23 -9.26 11.44
N ARG A 80 -19.41 -8.64 10.57
CA ARG A 80 -18.00 -9.05 10.45
C ARG A 80 -17.07 -7.90 10.06
N ALA A 81 -16.67 -7.12 11.06
CA ALA A 81 -15.60 -6.12 10.98
C ALA A 81 -14.30 -6.66 10.36
N ASP A 82 -14.12 -7.98 10.46
CA ASP A 82 -12.84 -8.65 10.29
C ASP A 82 -12.65 -9.25 8.90
N THR A 83 -13.66 -9.17 8.02
CA THR A 83 -13.66 -10.01 6.80
C THR A 83 -13.79 -9.28 5.46
N VAL A 84 -13.97 -7.96 5.43
CA VAL A 84 -14.23 -7.26 4.16
C VAL A 84 -13.15 -6.24 3.89
N ILE A 85 -12.11 -6.69 3.17
CA ILE A 85 -11.14 -5.84 2.46
C ILE A 85 -11.94 -4.82 1.62
N PRO A 86 -11.61 -3.52 1.65
CA PRO A 86 -12.27 -2.53 0.82
C PRO A 86 -12.16 -2.94 -0.65
N ILE A 87 -13.30 -2.95 -1.33
CA ILE A 87 -13.39 -3.31 -2.76
C ILE A 87 -13.37 -2.06 -3.64
N ASP A 88 -13.59 -0.90 -3.03
CA ASP A 88 -13.55 0.42 -3.65
C ASP A 88 -12.50 1.29 -2.96
N ASN A 89 -12.16 2.40 -3.61
CA ASN A 89 -11.19 3.39 -3.14
C ASN A 89 -9.89 2.71 -2.73
N LEU A 90 -9.39 1.87 -3.62
CA LEU A 90 -8.13 1.20 -3.45
C LEU A 90 -7.07 1.95 -4.28
N LEU A 91 -5.87 2.11 -3.72
CA LEU A 91 -4.67 2.62 -4.39
C LEU A 91 -3.61 1.53 -4.33
N SER A 92 -3.26 0.94 -5.48
CA SER A 92 -2.18 -0.04 -5.57
C SER A 92 -0.84 0.60 -5.94
N PHE A 93 0.22 0.15 -5.27
CA PHE A 93 1.57 0.65 -5.52
C PHE A 93 2.64 -0.43 -5.31
N THR A 94 3.80 -0.18 -5.88
CA THR A 94 5.04 -0.92 -5.65
C THR A 94 6.23 0.03 -5.82
N PHE A 95 7.44 -0.45 -5.64
CA PHE A 95 8.65 0.37 -5.69
C PHE A 95 9.83 -0.48 -6.12
N SER A 96 10.88 0.17 -6.62
CA SER A 96 12.15 -0.47 -6.98
C SER A 96 12.00 -1.60 -8.00
N LEU A 97 11.07 -1.48 -8.96
CA LEU A 97 10.95 -2.42 -10.08
C LEU A 97 11.62 -1.88 -11.33
N LYS A 98 12.08 -2.80 -12.16
CA LYS A 98 12.45 -2.46 -13.53
C LYS A 98 11.21 -2.17 -14.37
N ASN A 99 11.38 -1.43 -15.46
CA ASN A 99 10.25 -1.00 -16.28
C ASN A 99 9.46 -2.18 -16.88
N ASP A 100 10.15 -3.20 -17.38
CA ASP A 100 9.56 -4.43 -17.90
C ASP A 100 8.79 -5.21 -16.83
N GLU A 101 9.32 -5.30 -15.61
CA GLU A 101 8.63 -5.90 -14.46
C GLU A 101 7.35 -5.12 -14.12
N PHE A 102 7.42 -3.78 -14.11
CA PHE A 102 6.27 -2.92 -13.85
C PHE A 102 5.19 -3.04 -14.94
N GLU A 103 5.56 -3.02 -16.23
CA GLU A 103 4.60 -3.19 -17.33
C GLU A 103 3.85 -4.52 -17.23
N GLN A 104 4.52 -5.59 -16.77
CA GLN A 104 3.86 -6.87 -16.53
C GLN A 104 2.86 -6.83 -15.38
N LEU A 105 3.12 -6.05 -14.32
CA LEU A 105 2.25 -5.90 -13.15
C LEU A 105 1.00 -5.05 -13.41
N LYS A 106 0.99 -4.21 -14.45
CA LYS A 106 -0.18 -3.38 -14.79
C LYS A 106 -1.46 -4.17 -15.06
N ASN A 107 -1.33 -5.46 -15.36
CA ASN A 107 -2.46 -6.36 -15.59
C ASN A 107 -2.91 -7.12 -14.33
N GLY A 108 -2.27 -6.86 -13.18
CA GLY A 108 -2.56 -7.50 -11.91
C GLY A 108 -1.56 -8.61 -11.57
N PRO A 109 -1.81 -9.32 -10.45
CA PRO A 109 -0.96 -10.43 -10.04
C PRO A 109 -1.11 -11.59 -11.03
N LYS A 110 -0.03 -12.35 -11.23
CA LYS A 110 0.00 -13.50 -12.14
C LYS A 110 0.09 -14.79 -11.33
N GLU A 111 -0.79 -15.73 -11.63
CA GLU A 111 -0.72 -17.07 -11.05
C GLU A 111 0.63 -17.73 -11.36
N GLY A 112 1.20 -18.34 -10.34
CA GLY A 112 2.47 -19.06 -10.34
C GLY A 112 2.28 -20.56 -10.07
N GLN A 113 3.40 -21.24 -9.91
CA GLN A 113 3.49 -22.64 -9.50
C GLN A 113 3.57 -22.77 -7.97
N ASP A 114 3.42 -23.98 -7.46
CA ASP A 114 3.44 -24.25 -6.01
C ASP A 114 4.75 -23.81 -5.32
N ASN A 115 5.86 -23.77 -6.05
CA ASN A 115 7.17 -23.32 -5.56
C ASN A 115 7.37 -21.78 -5.64
N ASP A 116 6.37 -21.05 -6.13
CA ASP A 116 6.34 -19.59 -6.17
C ASP A 116 5.73 -18.97 -4.91
N CYS A 117 5.36 -19.79 -3.91
CA CYS A 117 4.91 -19.29 -2.62
C CYS A 117 5.45 -20.10 -1.44
N SER A 118 5.47 -19.46 -0.26
CA SER A 118 6.01 -20.08 0.95
C SER A 118 5.01 -21.02 1.65
N ASN A 119 3.71 -20.76 1.46
CA ASN A 119 2.65 -21.57 2.04
C ASN A 119 1.40 -21.58 1.15
N LYS A 120 1.18 -22.66 0.41
CA LYS A 120 0.04 -22.82 -0.51
C LYS A 120 -1.32 -22.79 0.19
N LEU A 121 -1.39 -23.25 1.45
CA LEU A 121 -2.64 -23.31 2.22
C LEU A 121 -3.15 -21.90 2.52
N GLU A 122 -2.26 -21.02 2.98
CA GLU A 122 -2.57 -19.60 3.23
C GLU A 122 -2.97 -18.87 1.94
N CYS A 123 -2.50 -19.38 0.81
CA CYS A 123 -2.79 -18.82 -0.52
C CYS A 123 -4.04 -19.39 -1.18
N LYS A 124 -4.84 -20.16 -0.44
CA LYS A 124 -6.06 -20.80 -0.96
C LYS A 124 -5.80 -21.55 -2.27
N GLY A 125 -4.61 -22.14 -2.40
CA GLY A 125 -4.19 -22.91 -3.57
C GLY A 125 -3.58 -22.12 -4.74
N LYS A 126 -3.44 -20.79 -4.65
CA LYS A 126 -2.92 -19.95 -5.75
C LYS A 126 -1.65 -19.19 -5.34
N CYS A 127 -0.48 -19.70 -5.71
CA CYS A 127 0.77 -18.94 -5.60
C CYS A 127 0.85 -17.86 -6.69
N LEU A 128 1.66 -16.82 -6.46
CA LEU A 128 1.85 -15.69 -7.35
C LEU A 128 3.33 -15.58 -7.75
N LYS A 129 3.60 -15.57 -9.07
CA LYS A 129 4.98 -15.59 -9.59
C LYS A 129 5.62 -14.22 -9.76
N ASN A 130 4.82 -13.17 -9.79
CA ASN A 130 5.31 -11.79 -9.91
C ASN A 130 5.81 -11.29 -8.56
N LYS A 131 6.59 -10.20 -8.55
CA LYS A 131 6.96 -9.52 -7.30
C LYS A 131 5.72 -8.96 -6.59
N VAL A 132 5.78 -8.95 -5.26
CA VAL A 132 4.70 -8.40 -4.43
C VAL A 132 4.48 -6.91 -4.73
N PHE A 133 3.22 -6.52 -4.72
CA PHE A 133 2.80 -5.14 -4.67
C PHE A 133 1.65 -5.00 -3.68
N TYR A 134 1.43 -3.76 -3.23
CA TYR A 134 0.56 -3.47 -2.10
C TYR A 134 -0.63 -2.66 -2.57
N SER A 135 -1.72 -2.73 -1.81
CA SER A 135 -2.85 -1.83 -1.94
C SER A 135 -3.15 -1.18 -0.61
N ILE A 136 -3.52 0.09 -0.67
CA ILE A 136 -4.15 0.79 0.43
C ILE A 136 -5.60 1.05 0.08
N GLY A 137 -6.50 0.82 1.02
CA GLY A 137 -7.92 1.05 0.85
C GLY A 137 -8.54 1.80 2.01
N TRP A 138 -9.65 2.49 1.72
CA TRP A 138 -10.44 3.21 2.72
C TRP A 138 -11.87 2.67 2.75
N LYS A 139 -12.40 2.48 3.96
CA LYS A 139 -13.76 2.01 4.21
C LYS A 139 -14.41 2.81 5.34
N GLY A 140 -15.71 3.00 5.23
CA GLY A 140 -16.51 3.68 6.24
C GLY A 140 -16.95 2.68 7.30
N TRP A 141 -16.85 3.08 8.55
CA TRP A 141 -17.28 2.33 9.71
C TRP A 141 -18.38 3.12 10.42
N ALA A 142 -19.59 2.55 10.44
CA ALA A 142 -20.69 3.09 11.21
C ALA A 142 -20.64 2.47 12.62
N ASN A 143 -20.36 3.29 13.63
CA ASN A 143 -20.55 2.84 15.01
C ASN A 143 -22.05 2.90 15.35
N ASN A 144 -22.60 1.84 15.94
CA ASN A 144 -24.02 1.77 16.36
C ASN A 144 -24.40 2.82 17.41
N ILE A 145 -23.43 3.56 17.94
CA ILE A 145 -23.59 4.52 19.03
C ILE A 145 -23.86 5.95 18.50
N GLY A 146 -24.00 6.13 17.18
CA GLY A 146 -24.85 7.17 16.61
C GLY A 146 -24.25 8.56 16.38
N LEU A 147 -22.96 8.83 16.63
CA LEU A 147 -22.41 10.18 16.42
C LEU A 147 -20.99 10.29 15.86
N GLU A 148 -20.33 9.19 15.48
CA GLU A 148 -18.92 9.23 15.04
C GLU A 148 -18.74 8.59 13.67
N TYR A 149 -18.12 9.35 12.75
CA TYR A 149 -17.63 8.84 11.48
C TYR A 149 -16.28 8.18 11.74
N ALA A 150 -16.22 6.87 11.62
CA ALA A 150 -14.95 6.15 11.65
C ALA A 150 -14.56 5.75 10.22
N PHE A 151 -13.29 5.97 9.89
CA PHE A 151 -12.69 5.55 8.63
C PHE A 151 -11.66 4.48 8.94
N VAL A 152 -11.88 3.29 8.41
CA VAL A 152 -10.90 2.20 8.47
C VAL A 152 -10.05 2.30 7.22
N TYR A 153 -8.74 2.32 7.41
CA TYR A 153 -7.78 2.20 6.33
C TYR A 153 -7.05 0.88 6.44
N ILE A 154 -6.83 0.24 5.30
CA ILE A 154 -6.25 -1.09 5.22
C ILE A 154 -5.07 -1.04 4.26
N ILE A 155 -3.99 -1.70 4.62
CA ILE A 155 -2.90 -2.03 3.69
C ILE A 155 -2.86 -3.54 3.53
N ASN A 156 -2.74 -4.03 2.29
CA ASN A 156 -2.69 -5.45 2.02
C ASN A 156 -1.73 -5.75 0.86
N PRO A 157 -0.96 -6.85 0.92
CA PRO A 157 -0.35 -7.43 -0.27
C PRO A 157 -1.47 -7.84 -1.23
N VAL A 158 -1.32 -7.49 -2.49
CA VAL A 158 -2.31 -7.81 -3.50
C VAL A 158 -2.37 -9.32 -3.73
N GLY A 159 -3.57 -9.89 -3.83
CA GLY A 159 -3.76 -11.34 -4.05
C GLY A 159 -3.65 -12.19 -2.78
N GLU A 160 -3.43 -11.56 -1.61
CA GLU A 160 -3.41 -12.25 -0.31
C GLU A 160 -4.64 -11.93 0.54
N GLY A 161 -4.96 -12.84 1.47
CA GLY A 161 -6.00 -12.61 2.47
C GLY A 161 -5.54 -11.80 3.69
N GLY A 162 -4.22 -11.74 3.92
CA GLY A 162 -3.62 -10.99 5.03
C GLY A 162 -3.64 -9.48 4.80
N TYR A 163 -3.93 -8.71 5.84
CA TYR A 163 -3.92 -7.25 5.80
C TYR A 163 -3.62 -6.66 7.18
N ASP A 164 -3.13 -5.44 7.22
CA ASP A 164 -3.10 -4.61 8.43
C ASP A 164 -4.16 -3.51 8.29
N LYS A 165 -4.81 -3.15 9.40
CA LYS A 165 -5.86 -2.13 9.44
C LYS A 165 -5.58 -1.08 10.50
N GLY A 166 -5.73 0.19 10.17
CA GLY A 166 -5.85 1.26 11.16
C GLY A 166 -7.22 1.93 11.08
N MET A 167 -7.47 2.83 12.01
CA MET A 167 -8.75 3.53 12.09
C MET A 167 -8.53 5.00 12.47
N ILE A 168 -9.32 5.88 11.86
CA ILE A 168 -9.42 7.29 12.20
C ILE A 168 -10.86 7.55 12.62
N GLU A 169 -11.06 7.98 13.85
CA GLU A 169 -12.36 8.42 14.34
C GLU A 169 -12.49 9.93 14.19
N SER A 170 -13.68 10.39 13.79
CA SER A 170 -13.99 11.81 13.68
C SER A 170 -15.43 12.10 14.07
N THR A 171 -15.61 13.18 14.83
CA THR A 171 -16.92 13.73 15.18
C THR A 171 -17.48 14.64 14.09
N LYS A 172 -16.72 14.90 13.02
CA LYS A 172 -17.10 15.81 11.94
C LYS A 172 -17.11 15.09 10.60
N LEU A 173 -17.95 15.58 9.68
CA LEU A 173 -17.86 15.21 8.28
C LEU A 173 -16.53 15.74 7.72
N LEU A 174 -15.66 14.82 7.35
CA LEU A 174 -14.38 15.13 6.71
C LEU A 174 -14.56 15.15 5.20
N ASP A 175 -13.96 16.12 4.52
CA ASP A 175 -13.77 16.13 3.07
C ASP A 175 -12.43 15.50 2.66
N LYS A 176 -11.50 15.38 3.61
CA LYS A 176 -10.17 14.80 3.45
C LYS A 176 -9.75 14.07 4.73
N THR A 177 -9.06 12.93 4.57
CA THR A 177 -8.36 12.26 5.67
C THR A 177 -7.06 11.63 5.16
N SER A 178 -6.08 11.48 6.04
CA SER A 178 -4.79 10.86 5.73
C SER A 178 -4.19 10.18 6.95
N PHE A 179 -3.22 9.30 6.69
CA PHE A 179 -2.45 8.58 7.70
C PHE A 179 -1.04 8.30 7.19
N ASN A 180 -0.14 8.05 8.13
CA ASN A 180 1.25 7.77 7.84
C ASN A 180 1.55 6.27 7.85
N VAL A 181 2.34 5.84 6.87
CA VAL A 181 2.88 4.50 6.75
C VAL A 181 4.40 4.58 6.82
N LEU A 182 4.95 3.92 7.82
CA LEU A 182 6.38 3.66 7.97
C LEU A 182 6.74 2.40 7.19
N PHE A 183 7.77 2.53 6.38
CA PHE A 183 8.31 1.45 5.58
C PHE A 183 9.75 1.18 5.99
N ASN A 184 9.99 0.01 6.58
CA ASN A 184 11.31 -0.42 7.04
C ASN A 184 11.68 -1.76 6.42
N LYS A 185 12.61 -1.74 5.47
CA LYS A 185 13.03 -2.92 4.69
C LYS A 185 11.83 -3.57 3.97
N GLU A 186 11.31 -4.68 4.45
CA GLU A 186 10.18 -5.41 3.86
C GLU A 186 8.88 -5.22 4.65
N VAL A 187 8.91 -4.39 5.69
CA VAL A 187 7.84 -4.28 6.67
C VAL A 187 7.15 -2.92 6.53
N PHE A 188 5.83 -2.97 6.40
CA PHE A 188 4.96 -1.80 6.46
C PHE A 188 4.32 -1.71 7.84
N ARG A 189 4.22 -0.50 8.37
CA ARG A 189 3.67 -0.22 9.70
C ARG A 189 2.89 1.08 9.65
N PHE A 190 1.69 1.09 10.23
CA PHE A 190 1.03 2.37 10.50
C PHE A 190 1.72 3.06 11.66
N GLU A 191 2.02 4.35 11.52
CA GLU A 191 2.68 5.13 12.57
C GLU A 191 1.85 5.21 13.86
N SER A 192 0.52 5.16 13.73
CA SER A 192 -0.43 5.27 14.83
C SER A 192 -0.56 4.03 15.73
N LYS A 193 0.26 2.98 15.52
CA LYS A 193 0.17 1.72 16.25
C LYS A 193 1.42 1.43 17.05
N ASP A 194 1.25 1.25 18.35
CA ASP A 194 2.32 0.84 19.28
C ASP A 194 2.81 -0.59 18.98
N ASN A 195 1.93 -1.47 18.49
CA ASN A 195 2.23 -2.85 18.12
C ASN A 195 1.91 -3.10 16.64
N PRO A 196 2.86 -2.82 15.74
CA PRO A 196 2.67 -3.07 14.32
C PRO A 196 2.56 -4.58 14.07
N LEU A 197 1.55 -4.97 13.31
CA LEU A 197 1.51 -6.31 12.70
C LEU A 197 2.40 -6.26 11.47
N ASP A 198 3.47 -7.05 11.45
CA ASP A 198 4.27 -7.21 10.25
C ASP A 198 3.36 -7.79 9.15
N LEU A 199 3.24 -7.10 8.01
CA LEU A 199 2.52 -7.63 6.86
C LEU A 199 3.31 -8.78 6.25
N PHE A 200 2.97 -9.99 6.68
CA PHE A 200 3.50 -11.21 6.09
C PHE A 200 2.90 -11.44 4.71
N THR A 201 3.76 -11.80 3.76
CA THR A 201 3.37 -12.26 2.43
C THR A 201 3.56 -13.77 2.37
N TYR A 202 2.49 -14.53 2.12
CA TYR A 202 2.57 -15.98 1.98
C TYR A 202 2.61 -16.41 0.53
N CYS A 203 1.97 -15.65 -0.37
CA CYS A 203 1.65 -16.05 -1.74
C CYS A 203 2.66 -15.62 -2.77
N TYR A 204 3.67 -14.90 -2.30
CA TYR A 204 4.84 -14.50 -3.06
C TYR A 204 6.06 -15.22 -2.52
N LYS A 205 6.92 -15.68 -3.43
CA LYS A 205 8.23 -16.23 -3.09
C LYS A 205 9.19 -15.15 -2.59
N GLU A 206 9.15 -14.00 -3.25
CA GLU A 206 10.06 -12.89 -2.99
C GLU A 206 9.30 -11.66 -2.52
N ARG A 207 9.75 -11.12 -1.38
CA ARG A 207 9.31 -9.82 -0.90
C ARG A 207 10.05 -8.71 -1.62
N GLN A 208 9.34 -7.62 -1.88
CA GLN A 208 9.92 -6.46 -2.52
C GLN A 208 10.72 -5.67 -1.48
N LYS A 209 12.03 -5.64 -1.66
CA LYS A 209 12.93 -4.78 -0.89
C LYS A 209 13.08 -3.43 -1.61
N PRO A 210 13.21 -2.31 -0.89
CA PRO A 210 13.61 -1.05 -1.50
C PRO A 210 15.04 -1.21 -1.99
N ILE A 211 15.19 -1.44 -3.29
CA ILE A 211 16.49 -1.36 -3.93
C ILE A 211 16.78 0.13 -4.06
N LYS A 212 17.71 0.59 -3.22
CA LYS A 212 18.28 1.93 -3.29
C LYS A 212 19.53 1.84 -4.15
N TRP A 213 19.49 2.45 -5.33
CA TRP A 213 20.68 2.52 -6.19
C TRP A 213 21.50 3.74 -5.79
N ASN A 214 22.78 3.55 -5.50
CA ASN A 214 23.67 4.69 -5.26
C ASN A 214 23.87 5.46 -6.57
N ILE A 215 23.73 6.78 -6.53
CA ILE A 215 23.95 7.65 -7.67
C ILE A 215 25.46 7.87 -7.80
N GLU A 216 26.10 7.14 -8.71
CA GLU A 216 27.56 7.24 -8.97
C GLU A 216 27.94 8.47 -9.82
N ASN A 217 26.95 9.30 -10.20
CA ASN A 217 27.18 10.42 -11.09
C ASN A 217 28.06 11.51 -10.44
N ARG A 218 29.30 11.63 -10.92
CA ARG A 218 30.28 12.63 -10.46
C ARG A 218 29.79 14.08 -10.61
N THR A 219 28.84 14.36 -11.51
CA THR A 219 28.30 15.71 -11.73
C THR A 219 27.15 16.04 -10.79
N TYR A 220 26.57 15.05 -10.11
CA TYR A 220 25.52 15.26 -9.14
C TYR A 220 26.13 15.74 -7.82
N LYS A 221 25.76 16.97 -7.41
CA LYS A 221 26.47 17.69 -6.35
C LYS A 221 25.89 17.48 -4.95
N ASP A 222 24.62 17.08 -4.85
CA ASP A 222 23.95 16.93 -3.56
C ASP A 222 24.29 15.57 -2.91
N LYS A 223 25.41 15.55 -2.17
CA LYS A 223 25.90 14.35 -1.49
C LYS A 223 24.91 13.78 -0.47
N SER A 224 23.94 14.58 0.01
CA SER A 224 22.96 14.10 1.00
C SER A 224 21.85 13.24 0.36
N TYR A 225 21.50 13.49 -0.90
CA TYR A 225 20.48 12.74 -1.66
C TYR A 225 21.12 11.84 -2.70
N ASN A 226 21.89 10.85 -2.26
CA ASN A 226 22.72 10.01 -3.13
C ASN A 226 22.06 8.68 -3.56
N ASN A 227 20.77 8.46 -3.29
CA ASN A 227 20.09 7.22 -3.69
C ASN A 227 18.94 7.51 -4.65
N LEU A 228 18.76 6.64 -5.65
CA LEU A 228 17.57 6.59 -6.48
C LEU A 228 16.51 5.71 -5.81
N PHE A 229 15.29 6.22 -5.75
CA PHE A 229 14.11 5.49 -5.32
C PHE A 229 13.01 5.66 -6.36
N THR A 230 12.64 4.57 -7.02
CA THR A 230 11.54 4.55 -7.98
C THR A 230 10.28 4.04 -7.30
N PHE A 231 9.21 4.81 -7.38
CA PHE A 231 7.89 4.45 -6.89
C PHE A 231 6.94 4.25 -8.07
N HIS A 232 6.09 3.24 -7.98
CA HIS A 232 5.19 2.84 -9.06
C HIS A 232 3.76 2.82 -8.56
N ILE A 233 2.86 3.49 -9.28
CA ILE A 233 1.43 3.40 -9.08
C ILE A 233 0.87 2.46 -10.13
N LEU A 234 0.13 1.45 -9.70
CA LEU A 234 -0.51 0.52 -10.60
C LEU A 234 -1.83 1.12 -11.10
N PRO A 235 -2.24 0.81 -12.35
CA PRO A 235 -3.56 1.20 -12.84
C PRO A 235 -4.67 0.48 -12.09
N VAL A 236 -5.87 1.06 -12.10
CA VAL A 236 -7.08 0.47 -11.53
C VAL A 236 -7.37 -0.94 -12.09
N ASN A 237 -6.92 -1.23 -13.31
CA ASN A 237 -7.11 -2.55 -13.91
C ASN A 237 -6.34 -3.67 -13.17
N ALA A 238 -5.12 -3.40 -12.68
CA ALA A 238 -4.36 -4.37 -11.89
C ALA A 238 -5.12 -4.76 -10.60
N MET A 239 -5.83 -3.79 -10.06
CA MET A 239 -6.64 -3.91 -8.85
C MET A 239 -7.91 -4.70 -9.12
N ARG A 240 -8.55 -4.43 -10.26
CA ARG A 240 -9.74 -5.13 -10.72
C ARG A 240 -9.49 -6.63 -10.82
N THR A 241 -8.42 -7.04 -11.49
CA THR A 241 -8.02 -8.46 -11.56
C THR A 241 -7.96 -9.09 -10.17
N THR A 242 -7.38 -8.37 -9.22
CA THR A 242 -7.26 -8.83 -7.83
C THR A 242 -8.62 -9.00 -7.15
N VAL A 243 -9.42 -7.94 -7.15
CA VAL A 243 -10.73 -7.93 -6.49
C VAL A 243 -11.64 -8.99 -7.11
N GLN A 244 -11.65 -9.10 -8.44
CA GLN A 244 -12.52 -10.02 -9.15
C GLN A 244 -12.07 -11.47 -9.01
N GLN A 245 -10.79 -11.77 -9.20
CA GLN A 245 -10.31 -13.16 -9.21
C GLN A 245 -10.07 -13.71 -7.80
N PHE A 246 -9.55 -12.90 -6.88
CA PHE A 246 -9.07 -13.38 -5.58
C PHE A 246 -10.07 -13.13 -4.45
N LEU A 247 -10.79 -12.00 -4.48
CA LEU A 247 -11.76 -11.68 -3.42
C LEU A 247 -13.16 -12.22 -3.72
N PHE A 248 -13.69 -11.93 -4.91
CA PHE A 248 -15.07 -12.29 -5.26
C PHE A 248 -15.22 -13.59 -6.04
N LYS A 249 -14.13 -14.13 -6.60
CA LYS A 249 -14.17 -15.27 -7.53
C LYS A 249 -15.24 -15.05 -8.62
N CYS A 250 -15.22 -13.86 -9.22
CA CYS A 250 -16.20 -13.44 -10.21
C CYS A 250 -16.29 -14.46 -11.36
N GLU A 251 -17.47 -15.05 -11.51
CA GLU A 251 -17.82 -15.84 -12.69
C GLU A 251 -18.28 -14.92 -13.83
N LYS A 252 -18.22 -15.41 -15.08
CA LYS A 252 -18.55 -14.61 -16.28
C LYS A 252 -19.95 -13.98 -16.24
N ASP A 253 -20.89 -14.63 -15.55
CA ASP A 253 -22.30 -14.21 -15.46
C ASP A 253 -22.66 -13.60 -14.08
N SER A 254 -21.66 -13.14 -13.32
CA SER A 254 -21.92 -12.58 -12.00
C SER A 254 -22.78 -11.32 -12.07
N THR A 255 -23.85 -11.28 -11.28
CA THR A 255 -24.69 -10.09 -11.06
C THR A 255 -24.04 -9.05 -10.15
N ASN A 256 -22.90 -9.38 -9.53
CA ASN A 256 -22.18 -8.47 -8.66
C ASN A 256 -21.57 -7.32 -9.48
N GLU A 257 -21.93 -6.09 -9.14
CA GLU A 257 -21.44 -4.88 -9.83
C GLU A 257 -19.90 -4.81 -9.86
N SER A 258 -19.23 -5.29 -8.81
CA SER A 258 -17.77 -5.33 -8.72
C SER A 258 -17.12 -6.31 -9.70
N CYS A 259 -17.90 -7.27 -10.22
CA CYS A 259 -17.46 -8.25 -11.22
C CYS A 259 -17.59 -7.74 -12.65
N LYS A 260 -18.25 -6.60 -12.88
CA LYS A 260 -18.37 -6.03 -14.23
C LYS A 260 -17.05 -5.46 -14.71
N GLU A 261 -16.79 -5.58 -16.02
CA GLU A 261 -15.56 -5.08 -16.66
C GLU A 261 -15.36 -3.57 -16.46
N ASN A 262 -16.45 -2.81 -16.41
CA ASN A 262 -16.46 -1.37 -16.22
C ASN A 262 -16.70 -0.95 -14.76
N ALA A 263 -16.58 -1.86 -13.79
CA ALA A 263 -16.77 -1.54 -12.38
C ALA A 263 -15.89 -0.35 -11.95
N LEU A 264 -16.53 0.66 -11.35
CA LEU A 264 -15.87 1.85 -10.81
C LEU A 264 -15.32 1.54 -9.43
N LEU A 265 -14.08 1.04 -9.38
CA LEU A 265 -13.39 0.73 -8.12
C LEU A 265 -12.88 1.99 -7.41
N ILE A 266 -12.90 3.16 -8.08
CA ILE A 266 -12.52 4.45 -7.49
C ILE A 266 -13.76 5.34 -7.42
N LYS A 267 -14.32 5.47 -6.21
CA LYS A 267 -15.57 6.21 -5.98
C LYS A 267 -15.31 7.65 -5.60
N CYS A 268 -14.35 7.88 -4.72
CA CYS A 268 -13.94 9.20 -4.26
C CYS A 268 -13.21 9.98 -5.36
N ASP A 269 -13.28 11.30 -5.29
CA ASP A 269 -12.65 12.18 -6.27
C ASP A 269 -11.14 11.94 -6.39
N LYS A 270 -10.47 11.77 -5.25
CA LYS A 270 -9.01 11.76 -5.20
C LYS A 270 -8.44 10.91 -4.07
N MET A 271 -7.44 10.11 -4.37
CA MET A 271 -6.48 9.58 -3.41
C MET A 271 -5.11 10.18 -3.70
N PHE A 272 -4.23 10.20 -2.70
CA PHE A 272 -2.90 10.77 -2.85
C PHE A 272 -1.87 10.10 -1.95
N ILE A 273 -0.61 10.25 -2.35
CA ILE A 273 0.57 9.92 -1.54
C ILE A 273 1.42 11.19 -1.44
N LYS A 274 1.74 11.61 -0.23
CA LYS A 274 2.64 12.74 0.03
C LYS A 274 4.02 12.21 0.45
N PHE A 275 5.04 12.74 -0.22
CA PHE A 275 6.45 12.48 0.02
C PHE A 275 7.07 13.75 0.62
N ASP A 276 7.70 13.60 1.79
CA ASP A 276 8.34 14.70 2.50
C ASP A 276 9.57 15.22 1.75
N LYS A 277 9.65 16.54 1.57
CA LYS A 277 10.76 17.20 0.87
C LYS A 277 12.14 17.01 1.53
N GLU A 278 12.17 16.74 2.83
CA GLU A 278 13.39 16.51 3.60
C GLU A 278 13.99 15.12 3.33
N HIS A 279 13.22 14.22 2.74
CA HIS A 279 13.59 12.84 2.48
C HIS A 279 13.57 12.49 0.99
N PHE A 280 12.75 13.19 0.20
CA PHE A 280 12.52 12.94 -1.22
C PHE A 280 12.60 14.21 -2.05
N LYS A 281 13.32 14.12 -3.16
CA LYS A 281 13.32 15.15 -4.20
C LYS A 281 12.99 14.52 -5.55
N LEU A 282 12.03 15.07 -6.25
CA LEU A 282 11.58 14.54 -7.54
C LEU A 282 12.63 14.76 -8.63
N LEU A 283 12.93 13.71 -9.40
CA LEU A 283 13.72 13.82 -10.62
C LEU A 283 12.83 14.23 -11.80
N VAL A 284 13.24 15.31 -12.47
CA VAL A 284 12.58 15.84 -13.66
C VAL A 284 13.57 16.00 -14.83
N PRO A 285 13.09 16.01 -16.08
CA PRO A 285 13.93 16.29 -17.24
C PRO A 285 14.56 17.69 -17.16
N PRO A 286 15.75 17.88 -17.77
CA PRO A 286 16.39 19.19 -17.83
C PRO A 286 15.57 20.21 -18.65
N LYS A 287 15.67 21.50 -18.31
CA LYS A 287 14.87 22.60 -18.90
C LYS A 287 15.01 22.74 -20.43
N ASN A 288 16.14 22.33 -21.01
CA ASN A 288 16.51 22.64 -22.39
C ASN A 288 16.30 21.51 -23.43
N ASN A 289 15.71 20.37 -23.05
CA ASN A 289 15.50 19.29 -24.01
C ASN A 289 14.09 19.31 -24.61
N LYS A 290 14.01 19.63 -25.92
CA LYS A 290 12.86 19.32 -26.78
C LYS A 290 12.53 17.83 -26.62
N ILE A 291 11.35 17.53 -26.05
CA ILE A 291 10.66 16.24 -26.04
C ILE A 291 11.63 15.05 -25.88
N LEU A 292 12.18 14.88 -24.68
CA LEU A 292 12.82 13.62 -24.33
C LEU A 292 11.70 12.57 -24.13
N LYS A 293 11.59 11.60 -25.04
CA LYS A 293 10.88 10.35 -24.73
C LYS A 293 11.51 9.79 -23.46
N SER A 294 10.70 9.42 -22.47
CA SER A 294 11.15 8.82 -21.21
C SER A 294 12.12 7.67 -21.49
N THR A 295 13.42 7.93 -21.39
CA THR A 295 14.46 6.92 -21.43
C THR A 295 14.54 6.27 -20.07
N THR A 296 13.58 5.40 -19.77
CA THR A 296 13.86 4.23 -18.94
C THR A 296 14.62 3.23 -19.82
N SER A 297 15.74 3.65 -20.39
CA SER A 297 16.67 2.76 -21.07
C SER A 297 17.39 2.01 -19.99
N THR A 298 17.19 0.69 -19.99
CA THR A 298 17.93 -0.30 -19.22
C THR A 298 19.39 0.13 -19.13
N ILE A 299 19.88 0.44 -17.93
CA ILE A 299 21.32 0.48 -17.69
C ILE A 299 21.79 -0.93 -18.04
N LYS A 300 22.43 -1.07 -19.22
CA LYS A 300 23.15 -2.29 -19.56
C LYS A 300 24.26 -2.42 -18.52
N ILE A 301 24.04 -3.31 -17.56
CA ILE A 301 25.09 -3.79 -16.68
C ILE A 301 26.07 -4.50 -17.61
N ASN A 302 27.21 -3.86 -17.91
CA ASN A 302 28.37 -4.55 -18.45
C ASN A 302 28.87 -5.52 -17.38
N GLY A 303 28.18 -6.66 -17.24
CA GLY A 303 28.81 -7.86 -16.74
C GLY A 303 29.73 -8.34 -17.84
N ASN A 304 31.04 -8.30 -17.58
CA ASN A 304 31.99 -9.11 -18.32
C ASN A 304 31.61 -10.58 -18.08
N THR A 305 30.69 -11.09 -18.88
CA THR A 305 30.47 -12.52 -19.04
C THR A 305 31.18 -12.88 -20.33
N THR A 306 32.42 -13.33 -20.17
CA THR A 306 33.21 -13.92 -21.24
C THR A 306 32.52 -15.23 -21.64
N GLU A 307 31.69 -15.15 -22.67
CA GLU A 307 31.10 -16.30 -23.34
C GLU A 307 32.16 -16.92 -24.25
N ASN A 308 32.96 -17.84 -23.70
CA ASN A 308 33.88 -18.63 -24.51
C ASN A 308 33.16 -19.89 -25.02
N THR A 309 32.95 -19.89 -26.34
CA THR A 309 32.54 -21.04 -27.13
C THR A 309 33.75 -21.96 -27.37
N ASN A 310 33.51 -23.26 -27.16
CA ASN A 310 34.24 -24.47 -27.53
C ASN A 310 35.41 -24.39 -28.53
N ASN A 311 36.58 -24.98 -28.19
CA ASN A 311 37.09 -26.25 -28.74
C ASN A 311 38.60 -26.49 -28.46
N GLU A 312 38.91 -27.76 -28.17
CA GLU A 312 40.16 -28.53 -28.39
C GLU A 312 41.55 -28.07 -27.87
N THR A 313 42.03 -28.84 -26.88
CA THR A 313 43.31 -29.57 -26.79
C THR A 313 44.64 -28.91 -27.21
N LYS A 314 45.52 -28.61 -26.24
CA LYS A 314 46.97 -28.93 -26.30
C LYS A 314 47.72 -28.81 -24.94
N THR A 315 48.15 -29.97 -24.46
CA THR A 315 49.44 -30.34 -23.83
C THR A 315 50.39 -29.25 -23.27
N THR A 316 50.55 -29.30 -21.93
CA THR A 316 51.79 -29.24 -21.10
C THR A 316 52.75 -28.05 -21.17
N LYS A 317 52.93 -27.35 -20.03
CA LYS A 317 54.20 -27.38 -19.26
C LYS A 317 54.07 -26.72 -17.90
N ASP A 318 54.49 -27.46 -16.88
CA ASP A 318 54.75 -26.99 -15.53
C ASP A 318 55.66 -25.76 -15.51
N THR A 319 55.36 -24.83 -14.60
CA THR A 319 56.37 -23.99 -14.00
C THR A 319 56.03 -23.81 -12.53
N THR A 320 56.82 -24.45 -11.69
CA THR A 320 56.86 -24.34 -10.23
C THR A 320 57.35 -22.94 -9.85
N GLU A 321 56.51 -22.17 -9.14
CA GLU A 321 56.98 -21.03 -8.35
C GLU A 321 56.82 -21.34 -6.86
N SER A 322 57.97 -21.42 -6.21
CA SER A 322 58.20 -21.57 -4.79
C SER A 322 57.60 -20.40 -4.00
N SER A 323 56.44 -20.60 -3.37
CA SER A 323 55.91 -19.65 -2.38
C SER A 323 56.39 -20.01 -0.98
N SER A 324 57.37 -19.24 -0.52
CA SER A 324 57.78 -18.95 0.86
C SER A 324 56.85 -19.47 1.97
N GLY A 325 57.40 -20.32 2.86
CA GLY A 325 56.72 -20.97 3.99
C GLY A 325 56.22 -20.06 5.12
N ILE A 326 56.18 -18.74 4.92
CA ILE A 326 55.64 -17.78 5.90
C ILE A 326 54.10 -17.79 5.89
N GLY A 327 53.47 -18.08 4.74
CA GLY A 327 52.01 -18.11 4.63
C GLY A 327 51.33 -19.20 5.46
N VAL A 328 51.97 -20.35 5.60
CA VAL A 328 51.43 -21.49 6.38
C VAL A 328 51.45 -21.18 7.88
N ILE A 329 52.48 -20.49 8.37
CA ILE A 329 52.61 -20.13 9.79
C ILE A 329 51.50 -19.15 10.20
N ILE A 330 51.17 -18.17 9.35
CA ILE A 330 50.12 -17.19 9.63
C ILE A 330 48.74 -17.87 9.74
N ILE A 331 48.45 -18.85 8.87
CA ILE A 331 47.18 -19.60 8.91
C ILE A 331 47.07 -20.40 10.21
N ILE A 332 48.15 -21.03 10.67
CA ILE A 332 48.16 -21.79 11.93
C ILE A 332 47.90 -20.87 13.13
N VAL A 333 48.50 -19.68 13.16
CA VAL A 333 48.28 -18.70 14.25
C VAL A 333 46.82 -18.24 14.32
N ILE A 334 46.18 -17.99 13.17
CA ILE A 334 44.77 -17.58 13.11
C ILE A 334 43.85 -18.66 13.69
N ILE A 335 44.12 -19.93 13.37
CA ILE A 335 43.32 -21.06 13.88
C ILE A 335 43.43 -21.18 15.41
N ILE A 336 44.63 -20.97 15.97
CA ILE A 336 44.84 -21.00 17.42
C ILE A 336 44.08 -19.87 18.13
N ILE A 337 44.06 -18.66 17.55
CA ILE A 337 43.31 -17.51 18.12
C ILE A 337 41.81 -17.81 18.14
N ILE A 338 41.25 -18.40 17.07
CA ILE A 338 39.84 -18.75 17.00
C ILE A 338 39.48 -19.81 18.06
N MET A 339 40.34 -20.82 18.26
CA MET A 339 40.15 -21.84 19.30
C MET A 339 40.09 -21.24 20.72
N VAL A 340 40.99 -20.30 21.04
CA VAL A 340 41.01 -19.63 22.36
C VAL A 340 39.76 -18.79 22.60
N LEU A 341 39.31 -18.05 21.58
CA LEU A 341 38.07 -17.27 21.65
C LEU A 341 36.85 -18.17 21.85
N PHE A 342 36.81 -19.32 21.17
CA PHE A 342 35.71 -20.27 21.29
C PHE A 342 35.64 -20.89 22.69
N ILE A 343 36.78 -21.27 23.28
CA ILE A 343 36.84 -21.79 24.65
C ILE A 343 36.40 -20.73 25.67
N SER A 344 36.85 -19.48 25.50
CA SER A 344 36.46 -18.37 26.37
C SER A 344 34.96 -18.08 26.30
N PHE A 345 34.36 -18.17 25.11
CA PHE A 345 32.92 -18.04 24.92
C PHE A 345 32.12 -19.17 25.58
N LEU A 346 32.61 -20.42 25.49
CA LEU A 346 31.98 -21.56 26.16
C LEU A 346 32.04 -21.43 27.69
N ILE A 347 33.18 -21.04 28.25
CA ILE A 347 33.31 -20.78 29.69
C ILE A 347 32.35 -19.67 30.12
N TRP A 348 32.25 -18.59 29.34
CA TRP A 348 31.32 -17.49 29.61
C TRP A 348 29.86 -17.97 29.63
N LEU A 349 29.43 -18.77 28.65
CA LEU A 349 28.08 -19.35 28.62
C LEU A 349 27.81 -20.24 29.84
N PHE A 350 28.73 -21.12 30.21
CA PHE A 350 28.54 -22.05 31.33
C PHE A 350 28.55 -21.35 32.70
N VAL A 351 29.39 -20.33 32.90
CA VAL A 351 29.46 -19.58 34.17
C VAL A 351 28.28 -18.62 34.33
N PHE A 352 27.83 -17.95 33.25
CA PHE A 352 26.73 -17.00 33.36
C PHE A 352 25.33 -17.62 33.27
N GLN A 353 25.17 -18.83 32.71
CA GLN A 353 23.88 -19.54 32.74
C GLN A 353 23.63 -20.29 34.06
N SER A 354 24.67 -20.67 34.80
CA SER A 354 24.53 -21.43 36.05
C SER A 354 24.11 -20.59 37.26
N THR A 355 24.16 -19.25 37.17
CA THR A 355 23.81 -18.33 38.27
C THR A 355 22.38 -17.80 38.22
N LYS A 356 21.52 -18.29 37.30
CA LYS A 356 20.10 -17.90 37.22
C LYS A 356 19.16 -19.03 37.62
N LYS A 357 19.14 -19.38 38.91
CA LYS A 357 18.04 -20.08 39.57
C LYS A 357 17.80 -19.48 40.95
N GLU A 358 16.52 -19.33 41.31
CA GLU A 358 15.94 -18.65 42.49
C GLU A 358 15.88 -17.11 42.34
N GLU A 359 14.76 -16.39 42.44
CA GLU A 359 13.39 -16.54 42.96
C GLU A 359 12.45 -15.78 41.97
N THR A 360 11.11 -15.84 41.92
CA THR A 360 10.12 -15.72 42.99
C THR A 360 8.75 -16.23 42.48
N ASN A 361 8.12 -17.12 43.25
CA ASN A 361 6.71 -17.46 43.12
C ASN A 361 5.85 -16.23 43.43
N THR A 362 5.11 -15.71 42.45
CA THR A 362 3.95 -14.82 42.66
C THR A 362 2.69 -15.53 42.20
N PRO A 363 1.64 -15.61 43.04
CA PRO A 363 0.40 -16.29 42.68
C PRO A 363 -0.35 -15.50 41.61
N ARG A 364 -0.57 -16.14 40.45
CA ARG A 364 -1.52 -15.65 39.44
C ARG A 364 -2.93 -15.75 40.01
N LEU A 365 -3.57 -14.59 40.20
CA LEU A 365 -5.02 -14.48 40.26
C LEU A 365 -5.60 -14.97 38.94
N ILE A 366 -6.21 -16.15 38.98
CA ILE A 366 -7.03 -16.70 37.90
C ILE A 366 -8.34 -15.91 37.90
N TYR A 367 -8.46 -14.94 36.99
CA TYR A 367 -9.76 -14.47 36.53
C TYR A 367 -10.25 -15.43 35.44
N SER A 368 -11.03 -16.43 35.83
CA SER A 368 -11.80 -17.25 34.90
C SER A 368 -12.98 -16.43 34.37
N LYS A 369 -12.81 -15.81 33.21
CA LYS A 369 -13.97 -15.45 32.37
C LYS A 369 -14.48 -16.75 31.72
N ASN A 370 -15.49 -17.34 32.35
CA ASN A 370 -16.32 -18.38 31.75
C ASN A 370 -17.06 -17.79 30.55
N TYR A 371 -16.46 -17.90 29.35
CA TYR A 371 -17.25 -17.97 28.12
C TYR A 371 -17.49 -19.45 27.83
N SER A 372 -18.64 -19.93 28.30
CA SER A 372 -19.18 -21.23 27.93
C SER A 372 -19.60 -21.15 26.45
N SER A 373 -18.71 -21.56 25.55
CA SER A 373 -19.07 -21.89 24.18
C SER A 373 -19.55 -23.34 24.16
N SER A 374 -20.84 -23.54 24.42
CA SER A 374 -21.50 -24.82 24.17
C SER A 374 -21.72 -24.98 22.65
N THR A 375 -20.75 -25.56 21.96
CA THR A 375 -20.99 -26.22 20.67
C THR A 375 -21.33 -27.67 20.95
N ASN A 376 -22.62 -28.00 20.85
CA ASN A 376 -23.15 -29.33 20.55
C ASN A 376 -24.64 -29.17 20.23
N VAL A 377 -24.99 -28.97 18.95
CA VAL A 377 -26.29 -29.41 18.43
C VAL A 377 -26.05 -30.05 17.08
N ALA A 378 -26.53 -31.28 17.01
CA ALA A 378 -26.46 -32.19 15.90
C ALA A 378 -27.27 -31.70 14.69
N GLU A 379 -26.77 -32.16 13.55
CA GLU A 379 -27.46 -32.48 12.31
C GLU A 379 -28.96 -32.79 12.50
N GLY A 380 -29.81 -32.04 11.81
CA GLY A 380 -31.27 -32.24 11.81
C GLY A 380 -31.94 -31.43 10.70
N ASP A 381 -32.61 -32.15 9.81
CA ASP A 381 -33.34 -31.71 8.61
C ASP A 381 -34.15 -30.41 8.77
N TYR A 382 -33.92 -29.44 7.88
CA TYR A 382 -34.88 -28.38 7.61
C TYR A 382 -35.72 -28.72 6.38
N THR A 383 -36.89 -29.29 6.66
CA THR A 383 -38.01 -29.35 5.72
C THR A 383 -38.62 -27.96 5.53
N SER A 384 -39.08 -27.71 4.31
CA SER A 384 -39.64 -26.45 3.85
C SER A 384 -40.85 -25.98 4.67
N ILE A 385 -40.81 -24.77 5.21
CA ILE A 385 -42.02 -24.06 5.67
C ILE A 385 -42.37 -23.00 4.63
N LYS A 386 -43.46 -23.26 3.92
CA LYS A 386 -44.16 -22.31 3.04
C LYS A 386 -44.62 -21.10 3.86
N HIS A 387 -44.11 -19.91 3.54
CA HIS A 387 -44.76 -18.68 3.95
C HIS A 387 -46.05 -18.50 3.13
N LYS A 388 -47.19 -18.62 3.81
CA LYS A 388 -48.50 -18.21 3.29
C LYS A 388 -48.55 -16.68 3.23
N SER A 389 -48.82 -16.18 2.03
CA SER A 389 -49.27 -14.82 1.76
C SER A 389 -50.54 -14.51 2.55
N TYR A 390 -50.53 -13.43 3.34
CA TYR A 390 -51.74 -12.83 3.88
C TYR A 390 -52.06 -11.56 3.06
N SER A 391 -53.05 -11.67 2.19
CA SER A 391 -53.78 -10.53 1.63
C SER A 391 -54.87 -10.13 2.62
N GLY A 392 -54.72 -8.97 3.26
CA GLY A 392 -55.74 -8.37 4.12
C GLY A 392 -56.32 -7.12 3.45
N SER A 393 -57.53 -7.26 2.92
CA SER A 393 -58.37 -6.20 2.37
C SER A 393 -58.89 -5.25 3.46
N ALA A 394 -59.04 -3.98 3.08
CA ALA A 394 -59.54 -2.89 3.91
C ALA A 394 -61.01 -3.01 4.28
N PRO A 395 -61.44 -2.30 5.34
CA PRO A 395 -62.76 -1.67 5.36
C PRO A 395 -62.64 -0.14 5.44
N THR A 396 -63.28 0.51 4.48
CA THR A 396 -63.67 1.92 4.45
C THR A 396 -64.64 2.24 5.59
N LYS A 397 -64.39 3.32 6.34
CA LYS A 397 -65.47 4.11 6.97
C LYS A 397 -65.15 5.60 6.93
N ASP A 398 -66.15 6.32 6.44
CA ASP A 398 -66.27 7.75 6.28
C ASP A 398 -66.13 8.52 7.59
N VAL A 399 -65.32 9.58 7.59
CA VAL A 399 -65.45 10.70 8.53
C VAL A 399 -65.32 12.02 7.76
N LYS A 400 -66.42 12.78 7.79
CA LYS A 400 -66.59 14.11 7.18
C LYS A 400 -65.62 15.17 7.76
N PRO A 401 -65.22 16.18 6.96
CA PRO A 401 -64.37 17.27 7.42
C PRO A 401 -65.17 18.36 8.12
N LYS A 402 -64.67 18.86 9.26
CA LYS A 402 -65.10 20.13 9.86
C LYS A 402 -64.18 21.27 9.41
N LYS A 403 -64.83 22.31 8.89
CA LYS A 403 -64.29 23.62 8.54
C LYS A 403 -63.72 24.37 9.75
N GLY A 404 -62.75 25.24 9.50
CA GLY A 404 -62.75 26.58 10.09
C GLY A 404 -61.42 27.17 10.55
N HIS A 405 -60.95 28.19 9.82
CA HIS A 405 -60.16 29.35 10.27
C HIS A 405 -58.70 29.12 10.76
N LYS A 406 -57.74 30.03 10.58
CA LYS A 406 -57.69 31.42 10.11
C LYS A 406 -56.26 31.73 9.65
N THR A 407 -56.17 32.69 8.75
CA THR A 407 -54.98 33.37 8.21
C THR A 407 -54.04 33.98 9.25
N SER A 408 -52.74 33.99 8.95
CA SER A 408 -51.79 35.02 9.42
C SER A 408 -50.71 35.26 8.36
N LYS A 409 -50.68 36.50 7.85
CA LYS A 409 -49.63 37.09 7.01
C LYS A 409 -48.70 37.92 7.91
N PHE A 410 -47.40 37.85 7.69
CA PHE A 410 -46.38 38.92 7.84
C PHE A 410 -45.16 38.43 7.02
N ALA A 411 -44.78 39.01 5.87
CA ALA A 411 -44.06 40.29 5.63
C ALA A 411 -42.77 40.39 6.47
N ALA A 412 -41.60 40.87 6.02
CA ALA A 412 -40.97 41.22 4.74
C ALA A 412 -39.52 41.68 5.11
N GLY A 413 -38.58 41.67 4.15
CA GLY A 413 -37.23 42.28 4.27
C GLY A 413 -36.18 41.36 4.90
N VAL A 414 -34.93 41.26 4.44
CA VAL A 414 -33.99 42.34 4.11
C VAL A 414 -32.94 41.84 3.10
N THR A 415 -32.89 42.54 1.96
CA THR A 415 -31.74 43.10 1.21
C THR A 415 -30.45 42.30 0.99
N VAL A 416 -30.21 42.01 -0.30
CA VAL A 416 -28.91 41.78 -0.96
C VAL A 416 -28.26 43.14 -1.26
N PRO A 417 -26.95 43.34 -1.05
CA PRO A 417 -26.24 44.40 -1.75
C PRO A 417 -25.48 43.86 -2.95
N ASP A 418 -25.65 44.60 -4.04
CA ASP A 418 -24.99 44.47 -5.32
C ASP A 418 -23.46 44.62 -5.26
N THR A 419 -22.86 44.01 -6.27
CA THR A 419 -21.55 44.28 -6.91
C THR A 419 -20.91 45.64 -6.64
N VAL A 420 -19.60 45.62 -6.34
CA VAL A 420 -18.65 46.63 -6.82
C VAL A 420 -17.54 45.92 -7.60
N VAL A 421 -17.54 46.18 -8.90
CA VAL A 421 -16.42 46.00 -9.82
C VAL A 421 -15.47 47.17 -9.58
N ASP A 422 -14.21 46.89 -9.24
CA ASP A 422 -13.13 47.88 -9.42
C ASP A 422 -12.16 47.41 -10.49
N ARG A 423 -12.29 48.03 -11.67
CA ARG A 423 -11.29 48.08 -12.73
C ARG A 423 -10.69 49.48 -12.67
N SER A 424 -9.44 49.58 -12.22
CA SER A 424 -8.67 50.81 -12.32
C SER A 424 -7.17 50.52 -12.53
N LYS A 425 -6.76 50.69 -13.79
CA LYS A 425 -5.50 51.30 -14.30
C LYS A 425 -4.16 50.65 -13.88
N ARG A 426 -3.41 50.07 -14.82
CA ARG A 426 -2.42 50.76 -15.70
C ARG A 426 -1.56 51.80 -14.96
N LYS A 427 -0.39 51.37 -14.50
CA LYS A 427 0.90 51.80 -15.05
C LYS A 427 1.91 50.67 -14.93
#